data_AF-A0A939YNB8-F1
#
_entry.id   AF-A0A939YNB8-F1
#
_cell.length_a   1.000
_cell.length_b   1.000
_cell.length_c   1.000
_cell.angle_alpha   90.00
_cell.angle_beta   90.00
_cell.angle_gamma   90.00
#
_symmetry.space_group_name_H-M   'P 1'
#
loop_
_entity.id
_entity.type
_entity.pdbx_description
1 polymer ?
#
loop_
_entity_poly.entity_id
_entity_poly.type
_entity_poly.pdbx_seq_one_letter_code
_entity_poly.pdbx_strand_id
1 'polypeptide(L)'
;ERTQLNNDDLVHLYALLVLVRGTDITLKDVHEAWAMNMNFKEKSDWCRGHDHPSIIPFEELSREEQEKDRHFADILRAVAAEIQSAD
;
A
#
# COMPACT_ATOMS: atom_id res chain seq x y z
N GLU A 1 11.21 -18.12 -2.73
CA GLU A 1 12.00 -16.92 -2.37
C GLU A 1 11.09 -15.95 -1.64
N ARG A 2 11.45 -15.53 -0.43
CA ARG A 2 10.73 -14.46 0.28
C ARG A 2 11.17 -13.15 -0.36
N THR A 3 10.26 -12.48 -1.06
CA THR A 3 10.50 -11.16 -1.66
C THR A 3 10.97 -10.22 -0.55
N GLN A 4 12.25 -9.88 -0.57
CA GLN A 4 12.87 -9.01 0.39
C GLN A 4 12.35 -7.59 0.11
N LEU A 5 11.32 -7.20 0.86
CA LEU A 5 10.77 -5.85 0.86
C LEU A 5 11.84 -4.91 1.45
N ASN A 6 12.82 -4.47 0.64
CA ASN A 6 13.69 -3.35 1.00
C ASN A 6 12.90 -2.02 0.88
N ASN A 7 11.81 -1.93 1.62
CA ASN A 7 10.92 -0.78 1.67
C ASN A 7 10.23 -0.72 3.04
N ASP A 8 11.04 -0.68 4.10
CA ASP A 8 10.59 -0.69 5.49
C ASP A 8 9.51 0.37 5.76
N ASP A 9 9.62 1.54 5.12
CA ASP A 9 8.64 2.63 5.22
C ASP A 9 7.24 2.22 4.73
N LEU A 10 7.13 1.53 3.59
CA LEU A 10 5.84 1.06 3.09
C LEU A 10 5.27 -0.04 3.98
N VAL A 11 6.13 -0.91 4.52
CA VAL A 11 5.71 -1.95 5.46
C VAL A 11 5.15 -1.32 6.73
N HIS A 12 5.79 -0.27 7.26
CA HIS A 12 5.28 0.47 8.42
C HIS A 12 3.92 1.13 8.14
N LEU A 13 3.73 1.74 6.97
CA LEU A 13 2.44 2.31 6.59
C LEU A 13 1.36 1.24 6.46
N TYR A 14 1.68 0.08 5.87
CA TYR A 14 0.74 -1.03 5.78
C TYR A 14 0.42 -1.66 7.14
N ALA A 15 1.41 -1.77 8.04
CA ALA A 15 1.16 -2.19 9.41
C ALA A 15 0.24 -1.21 10.14
N LEU A 16 0.43 0.10 9.94
CA LEU A 16 -0.47 1.13 10.47
C LEU A 16 -1.90 0.95 9.91
N LEU A 17 -2.06 0.72 8.60
CA LEU A 17 -3.37 0.45 8.00
C LEU A 17 -4.07 -0.76 8.64
N VAL A 18 -3.34 -1.85 8.86
CA VAL A 18 -3.86 -3.05 9.53
C VAL A 18 -4.36 -2.71 10.94
N LEU A 19 -3.59 -1.94 11.71
CA LEU A 19 -3.96 -1.58 13.08
C LEU A 19 -5.16 -0.61 13.16
N VAL A 20 -5.27 0.34 12.22
CA VAL A 20 -6.31 1.39 12.29
C VAL A 20 -7.58 1.09 11.50
N ARG A 21 -7.50 0.25 10.46
CA ARG A 21 -8.64 -0.11 9.61
C ARG A 21 -9.02 -1.58 9.69
N GLY A 22 -8.13 -2.46 10.13
CA GLY A 22 -8.40 -3.90 10.24
C GLY A 22 -8.88 -4.50 8.92
N THR A 23 -9.99 -5.24 8.96
CA THR A 23 -10.59 -5.87 7.78
C THR A 23 -11.30 -4.90 6.83
N ASP A 24 -11.51 -3.63 7.23
CA ASP A 24 -12.17 -2.59 6.44
C ASP A 24 -11.22 -1.81 5.51
N ILE A 25 -9.98 -2.28 5.37
CA ILE A 25 -9.01 -1.74 4.41
C ILE A 25 -9.63 -1.78 3.00
N THR A 26 -9.51 -0.68 2.26
CA THR A 26 -9.96 -0.55 0.87
C THR A 26 -8.77 -0.47 -0.08
N LEU A 27 -9.03 -0.56 -1.40
CA LEU A 27 -7.99 -0.32 -2.41
C LEU A 27 -7.41 1.09 -2.31
N LYS A 28 -8.29 2.07 -2.03
CA LYS A 28 -7.89 3.46 -1.79
C LYS A 28 -6.89 3.57 -0.64
N ASP A 29 -7.16 2.91 0.50
CA ASP A 29 -6.27 3.00 1.65
C ASP A 29 -4.85 2.50 1.31
N VAL A 30 -4.75 1.42 0.54
CA VAL A 30 -3.48 0.87 0.03
C VAL A 30 -2.79 1.85 -0.91
N HIS A 31 -3.52 2.38 -1.88
CA HIS A 31 -3.00 3.34 -2.86
C HIS A 31 -2.43 4.58 -2.17
N GLU A 32 -3.20 5.21 -1.28
CA GLU A 32 -2.77 6.43 -0.60
C GLU A 32 -1.52 6.18 0.27
N ALA A 33 -1.41 5.03 0.93
CA ALA A 33 -0.21 4.64 1.66
C ALA A 33 1.00 4.45 0.73
N TRP A 34 0.82 3.77 -0.41
CA TRP A 34 1.88 3.61 -1.40
C TRP A 34 2.29 4.95 -2.04
N ALA A 35 1.33 5.79 -2.41
CA ALA A 35 1.56 7.08 -3.04
C ALA A 35 2.30 8.02 -2.08
N MET A 36 1.92 8.03 -0.81
CA MET A 36 2.64 8.71 0.25
C MET A 36 4.10 8.23 0.34
N ASN A 37 4.33 6.93 0.42
CA ASN A 37 5.69 6.39 0.45
C ASN A 37 6.50 6.78 -0.81
N MET A 38 5.92 6.62 -2.00
CA MET A 38 6.59 6.93 -3.26
C MET A 38 6.90 8.44 -3.39
N ASN A 39 6.02 9.32 -2.90
CA ASN A 39 6.21 10.76 -2.98
C ASN A 39 7.44 11.26 -2.21
N PHE A 40 7.78 10.63 -1.08
CA PHE A 40 8.94 11.00 -0.27
C PHE A 40 10.20 10.20 -0.61
N LYS A 41 10.11 9.21 -1.51
CA LYS A 41 11.30 8.46 -1.94
C LYS A 41 12.22 9.32 -2.80
N GLU A 42 13.52 9.16 -2.55
CA GLU A 42 14.55 9.72 -3.40
C GLU A 42 14.47 9.15 -4.81
N LYS A 43 14.58 10.05 -5.79
CA LYS A 43 14.65 9.64 -7.19
C LYS A 43 15.94 8.89 -7.47
N SER A 44 15.84 7.83 -8.25
CA SER A 44 16.98 7.07 -8.74
C SER A 44 16.65 6.47 -10.12
N ASP A 45 17.61 5.79 -10.73
CA ASP A 45 17.41 5.13 -12.03
C ASP A 45 16.24 4.13 -12.04
N TRP A 46 15.83 3.64 -10.86
CA TRP A 46 14.77 2.64 -10.69
C TRP A 46 13.57 3.14 -9.90
N CYS A 47 13.60 4.37 -9.39
CA CYS A 47 12.54 4.95 -8.57
C CYS A 47 12.20 6.36 -9.05
N ARG A 48 10.95 6.55 -9.49
CA ARG A 48 10.47 7.86 -9.94
C ARG A 48 10.24 8.85 -8.79
N GLY A 49 10.21 8.39 -7.54
CA GLY A 49 9.88 9.23 -6.38
C GLY A 49 8.60 10.03 -6.62
N HIS A 50 8.62 11.32 -6.28
CA HIS A 50 7.52 12.26 -6.54
C HIS A 50 7.12 12.45 -8.02
N ASP A 51 7.91 11.99 -9.00
CA ASP A 51 7.51 12.05 -10.43
C ASP A 51 6.73 10.81 -10.89
N HIS A 52 6.40 9.88 -9.98
CA HIS A 52 5.63 8.72 -10.37
C HIS A 52 4.21 9.16 -10.81
N PRO A 53 3.77 8.84 -12.05
CA PRO A 53 2.54 9.40 -12.62
C PRO A 53 1.26 8.99 -11.88
N SER A 54 1.30 7.84 -11.20
CA SER A 54 0.19 7.36 -10.39
C SER A 54 0.11 8.00 -8.99
N ILE A 55 0.97 8.96 -8.64
CA ILE A 55 0.78 9.78 -7.42
C ILE A 55 -0.28 10.84 -7.71
N ILE A 56 -1.51 10.37 -7.85
CA ILE A 56 -2.74 11.13 -8.02
C ILE A 56 -3.81 10.50 -7.13
N PRO A 57 -4.92 11.19 -6.81
CA PRO A 57 -6.00 10.61 -6.01
C PRO A 57 -6.49 9.28 -6.60
N PHE A 58 -6.79 8.30 -5.74
CA PHE A 58 -7.23 6.96 -6.17
C PHE A 58 -8.38 6.98 -7.19
N GLU A 59 -9.35 7.88 -7.01
CA GLU A 59 -10.51 8.03 -7.90
C GLU A 59 -10.15 8.52 -9.31
N GLU A 60 -8.97 9.11 -9.50
CA GLU A 60 -8.48 9.60 -10.80
C GLU A 60 -7.70 8.53 -11.58
N LEU A 61 -7.34 7.42 -10.94
CA LEU A 61 -6.71 6.28 -11.60
C LEU A 61 -7.70 5.57 -12.55
N SER A 62 -7.15 4.94 -13.58
CA SER A 62 -7.94 3.98 -14.35
C SER A 62 -8.33 2.78 -13.48
N ARG A 63 -9.45 2.12 -13.81
CA ARG A 63 -9.89 0.92 -13.08
C ARG A 63 -8.82 -0.19 -13.07
N GLU A 64 -8.06 -0.32 -14.15
CA GLU A 64 -6.96 -1.28 -14.24
C GLU A 64 -5.83 -0.95 -13.26
N GLU A 65 -5.51 0.32 -13.09
CA GLU A 65 -4.51 0.76 -12.12
C GLU A 65 -5.00 0.57 -10.68
N GLN A 66 -6.24 0.94 -10.37
CA GLN A 66 -6.85 0.70 -9.05
C GLN A 66 -6.81 -0.79 -8.66
N GLU A 67 -6.99 -1.67 -9.64
CA GLU A 67 -7.04 -3.12 -9.41
C GLU A 67 -5.67 -3.70 -9.01
N LYS A 68 -4.56 -3.01 -9.31
CA LYS A 68 -3.21 -3.42 -8.86
C LYS A 68 -3.08 -3.42 -7.35
N ASP A 69 -3.85 -2.58 -6.65
CA ASP A 69 -3.85 -2.51 -5.19
C ASP A 69 -4.58 -3.68 -4.52
N ARG A 70 -5.40 -4.43 -5.28
CA ARG A 70 -6.24 -5.51 -4.72
C ARG A 70 -5.42 -6.58 -4.03
N HIS A 71 -4.34 -7.02 -4.65
CA HIS A 71 -3.50 -8.06 -4.09
C HIS A 71 -2.99 -7.70 -2.69
N PHE A 72 -2.57 -6.44 -2.51
CA PHE A 72 -2.11 -5.96 -1.21
C PHE A 72 -3.26 -5.79 -0.22
N ALA A 73 -4.39 -5.21 -0.65
CA ALA A 73 -5.56 -5.07 0.21
C ALA A 73 -6.04 -6.42 0.76
N ASP A 74 -6.06 -7.46 -0.07
CA ASP A 74 -6.48 -8.81 0.35
C ASP A 74 -5.50 -9.43 1.35
N ILE A 75 -4.19 -9.27 1.17
CA ILE A 75 -3.18 -9.71 2.12
C ILE A 75 -3.34 -8.98 3.47
N LEU A 76 -3.48 -7.66 3.45
CA LEU A 76 -3.58 -6.87 4.68
C LEU A 76 -4.86 -7.20 5.46
N ARG A 77 -5.98 -7.43 4.76
CA ARG A 77 -7.22 -7.91 5.40
C ARG A 77 -7.04 -9.29 6.04
N ALA A 78 -6.33 -10.21 5.40
CA ALA A 78 -6.05 -11.52 5.97
C ALA A 78 -5.21 -11.41 7.25
N VAL A 79 -4.15 -10.60 7.23
CA VAL A 79 -3.34 -10.31 8.43
C VAL A 79 -4.17 -9.67 9.53
N ALA A 80 -5.04 -8.71 9.19
CA ALA A 80 -5.93 -8.07 10.15
C ALA A 80 -6.89 -9.08 10.81
N ALA A 81 -7.45 -10.02 10.03
CA ALA A 81 -8.32 -11.06 10.56
C ALA A 81 -7.56 -12.02 11.50
N GLU A 82 -6.32 -12.38 11.18
CA GLU A 82 -5.46 -13.19 12.06
C GLU A 82 -5.21 -12.49 13.40
N ILE A 83 -4.89 -11.19 13.39
CA ILE A 83 -4.68 -10.39 14.61
C ILE A 83 -5.95 -10.35 15.47
N GLN A 84 -7.11 -10.06 14.86
CA GLN A 84 -8.39 -10.01 15.59
C GLN A 84 -8.81 -11.35 16.18
N SER A 85 -8.38 -12.47 15.58
CA SER A 85 -8.68 -13.82 16.08
C SER A 85 -7.77 -14.27 17.23
N ALA A 86 -6.66 -13.54 17.47
CA ALA A 86 -5.70 -13.83 18.52
C ALA A 86 -5.99 -13.07 19.84
N ASP A 87 -6.92 -12.12 19.81
CA ASP A 87 -7.46 -11.38 20.97
C ASP A 87 -8.69 -12.08 21.57
#